data_AF-A0A7L2SR96-F1
#
_entry.id   AF-A0A7L2SR96-F1
#
_cell.length_a   1.000
_cell.length_b   1.000
_cell.length_c   1.000
_cell.angle_alpha   90.00
_cell.angle_beta   90.00
_cell.angle_gamma   90.00
#
_symmetry.space_group_name_H-M   'P 1'
#
loop_
_entity.id
_entity.type
_entity.pdbx_description
1 polymer ?
#
loop_
_entity_poly.entity_id
_entity_poly.type
_entity_poly.pdbx_seq_one_letter_code
_entity_poly.pdbx_strand_id
1 'polypeptide(L)'
;NLQGYDAKSDIYSVGITACELANGHVPFKDMPSTQMLLEKLNGTVPCLLDTTTIPADELTMKTSRSSANYGMGESTAMSNVRAANGEPALHPYLRTFSTYFHNFVEQCLQRNPDFR
;
A
#
# COMPACT_ATOMS: atom_id res chain seq x y z
N ASN A 1 2.01 -20.88 -25.62
CA ASN A 1 1.78 -19.67 -24.82
C ASN A 1 2.94 -19.50 -23.83
N LEU A 2 4.17 -19.35 -24.35
CA LEU A 2 5.45 -19.46 -23.61
C LEU A 2 6.19 -18.11 -23.51
N GLN A 3 5.54 -16.99 -23.80
CA GLN A 3 6.03 -15.66 -23.39
C GLN A 3 5.71 -15.40 -21.89
N GLY A 4 5.61 -16.48 -21.10
CA GLY A 4 5.19 -16.42 -19.70
C GLY A 4 6.40 -16.21 -18.81
N TYR A 5 6.42 -15.06 -18.14
CA TYR A 5 7.42 -14.65 -17.14
C TYR A 5 8.86 -14.56 -17.69
N ASP A 6 9.38 -13.34 -17.75
CA ASP A 6 10.79 -13.04 -18.03
C ASP A 6 11.35 -12.18 -16.88
N ALA A 7 12.56 -11.62 -17.03
CA ALA A 7 13.15 -10.77 -15.99
C ALA A 7 12.25 -9.57 -15.58
N LYS A 8 11.30 -9.12 -16.42
CA LYS A 8 10.37 -8.03 -16.09
C LYS A 8 9.31 -8.46 -15.07
N SER A 9 9.12 -9.76 -14.82
CA SER A 9 8.33 -10.22 -13.67
C SER A 9 9.05 -10.02 -12.34
N ASP A 10 10.38 -10.11 -12.33
CA ASP A 10 11.16 -9.82 -11.14
C ASP A 10 11.10 -8.33 -10.82
N ILE A 11 11.13 -7.46 -11.84
CA ILE A 11 10.94 -6.01 -11.69
C ILE A 11 9.58 -5.69 -11.05
N TYR A 12 8.50 -6.35 -11.46
CA TYR A 12 7.20 -6.20 -10.80
C TYR A 12 7.27 -6.61 -9.31
N SER A 13 7.94 -7.72 -9.02
CA SER A 13 8.09 -8.21 -7.65
C SER A 13 8.91 -7.23 -6.78
N VAL A 14 9.94 -6.60 -7.34
CA VAL A 14 10.69 -5.51 -6.69
C VAL A 14 9.76 -4.32 -6.37
N GLY A 15 8.86 -3.95 -7.28
CA GLY A 15 7.85 -2.90 -7.03
C GLY A 15 6.92 -3.26 -5.86
N ILE A 16 6.47 -4.51 -5.78
CA ILE A 16 5.65 -5.00 -4.65
C ILE A 16 6.43 -4.94 -3.34
N THR A 17 7.69 -5.39 -3.32
CA THR A 17 8.56 -5.32 -2.13
C THR A 17 8.84 -3.86 -1.73
N ALA A 18 9.01 -2.94 -2.68
CA ALA A 18 9.17 -1.53 -2.39
C ALA A 18 7.94 -0.96 -1.67
N CYS A 19 6.74 -1.29 -2.14
CA CYS A 19 5.49 -0.93 -1.44
C CYS A 19 5.39 -1.56 -0.05
N GLU A 20 5.78 -2.82 0.11
CA GLU A 20 5.80 -3.49 1.41
C GLU A 20 6.72 -2.78 2.41
N LEU A 21 7.96 -2.47 2.01
CA LEU A 21 8.93 -1.78 2.85
C LEU A 21 8.48 -0.36 3.20
N ALA A 22 7.93 0.35 2.22
CA ALA A 22 7.45 1.72 2.42
C ALA A 22 6.23 1.75 3.35
N ASN A 23 5.25 0.87 3.14
CA ASN A 23 3.96 0.92 3.83
C ASN A 23 3.95 0.11 5.13
N GLY A 24 4.95 -0.75 5.35
CA GLY A 24 5.04 -1.63 6.50
C GLY A 24 4.06 -2.82 6.46
N HIS A 25 3.42 -3.08 5.32
CA HIS A 25 2.51 -4.21 5.12
C HIS A 25 2.61 -4.77 3.71
N VAL A 26 2.54 -6.09 3.60
CA VAL A 26 2.60 -6.82 2.33
C VAL A 26 1.32 -6.56 1.52
N PRO A 27 1.40 -6.10 0.26
CA PRO A 27 0.23 -5.95 -0.58
C PRO A 27 -0.52 -7.27 -0.81
N PHE A 28 -1.86 -7.23 -0.74
CA PHE A 28 -2.77 -8.38 -0.99
C PHE A 28 -2.65 -9.58 -0.04
N LYS A 29 -1.89 -9.49 1.06
CA LYS A 29 -1.61 -10.61 1.97
C LYS A 29 -2.87 -11.32 2.49
N ASP A 30 -3.92 -10.55 2.77
CA ASP A 30 -5.14 -11.05 3.42
C ASP A 30 -6.24 -11.40 2.40
N MET A 31 -5.92 -11.44 1.10
CA MET A 31 -6.86 -11.81 0.04
C MET A 31 -6.67 -13.27 -0.38
N PRO A 32 -7.76 -14.04 -0.61
CA PRO A 32 -7.67 -15.34 -1.29
C PRO A 32 -6.99 -15.20 -2.66
N SER A 33 -6.23 -16.22 -3.06
CA SER A 33 -5.36 -16.15 -4.25
C SER A 33 -6.12 -15.81 -5.54
N THR A 34 -7.36 -16.29 -5.67
CA THR A 34 -8.23 -16.00 -6.82
C THR A 34 -8.74 -14.56 -6.81
N GLN A 35 -9.03 -14.00 -5.64
CA GLN A 35 -9.41 -12.59 -5.50
C GLN A 35 -8.20 -11.69 -5.78
N MET A 36 -7.03 -12.00 -5.23
CA MET A 36 -5.78 -11.30 -5.56
C MET A 36 -5.51 -11.31 -7.07
N LEU A 37 -5.68 -12.47 -7.73
CA LEU A 37 -5.53 -12.58 -9.18
C LEU A 37 -6.52 -11.67 -9.91
N LEU A 38 -7.78 -11.66 -9.51
CA LEU A 38 -8.81 -10.81 -10.11
C LEU A 38 -8.48 -9.32 -9.97
N GLU A 39 -8.05 -8.88 -8.79
CA GLU A 39 -7.61 -7.50 -8.54
C GLU A 39 -6.44 -7.11 -9.47
N LYS A 40 -5.42 -7.98 -9.57
CA LYS A 40 -4.29 -7.76 -10.49
C LYS A 40 -4.73 -7.69 -11.95
N LEU A 41 -5.70 -8.51 -12.37
CA LEU A 41 -6.24 -8.50 -13.74
C LEU A 41 -7.12 -7.28 -14.03
N ASN A 42 -7.80 -6.75 -13.01
CA ASN A 42 -8.59 -5.52 -13.11
C ASN A 42 -7.72 -4.25 -13.14
N GLY A 43 -6.42 -4.38 -12.85
CA GLY A 43 -5.46 -3.27 -12.87
C GLY A 43 -5.28 -2.61 -11.51
N THR A 44 -5.74 -3.23 -10.43
CA THR A 44 -5.45 -2.78 -9.07
C THR A 44 -3.95 -2.91 -8.81
N VAL A 45 -3.29 -1.78 -8.55
CA VAL A 45 -1.88 -1.70 -8.20
C VAL A 45 -1.72 -1.11 -6.81
N PRO A 46 -0.82 -1.65 -5.95
CA PRO A 46 -0.51 -1.03 -4.67
C PRO A 46 0.10 0.35 -4.86
N CYS A 47 -0.25 1.31 -4.02
CA CYS A 47 0.35 2.64 -4.01
C CYS A 47 1.22 2.86 -2.75
N LEU A 48 2.13 3.82 -2.84
CA LEU A 48 2.86 4.31 -1.67
C LEU A 48 1.91 5.10 -0.77
N LEU A 49 1.91 4.80 0.52
CA LEU A 49 1.09 5.49 1.51
C LEU A 49 1.91 6.60 2.18
N ASP A 50 1.60 7.83 1.80
CA ASP A 50 2.22 9.04 2.33
C ASP A 50 1.27 10.26 2.19
N THR A 51 1.75 11.44 2.58
CA THR A 51 1.00 12.71 2.46
C THR A 51 0.62 13.12 1.04
N THR A 52 1.21 12.51 -0.01
CA THR A 52 0.90 12.83 -1.40
C THR A 52 -0.24 11.98 -1.96
N THR A 53 -0.49 10.81 -1.37
CA THR A 53 -1.50 9.85 -1.81
C THR A 53 -2.69 9.74 -0.87
N ILE A 54 -2.50 10.11 0.40
CA ILE A 54 -3.55 10.09 1.42
C ILE A 54 -4.09 11.52 1.63
N PRO A 55 -5.41 11.74 1.53
CA PRO A 55 -6.01 13.02 1.82
C PRO A 55 -5.69 13.52 3.23
N ALA A 56 -5.46 14.83 3.38
CA ALA A 56 -5.12 15.43 4.67
C ALA A 56 -6.15 15.12 5.78
N ASP A 57 -7.43 15.04 5.43
CA ASP A 57 -8.52 14.73 6.37
C ASP A 57 -8.40 13.33 7.00
N GLU A 58 -7.81 12.36 6.28
CA GLU A 58 -7.56 11.00 6.76
C GLU A 58 -6.28 10.93 7.62
N LEU A 59 -5.33 11.84 7.41
CA LEU A 59 -4.11 11.97 8.21
C LEU A 59 -4.35 12.67 9.54
N THR A 60 -5.45 13.43 9.66
CA THR A 60 -5.89 13.97 10.94
C THR A 60 -6.50 12.85 11.79
N MET A 61 -5.78 12.43 12.83
CA MET A 61 -6.29 11.50 13.84
C MET A 61 -7.50 12.13 14.56
N LYS A 62 -8.70 11.98 14.00
CA LYS A 62 -9.93 12.30 14.71
C LYS A 62 -10.06 11.28 15.82
N THR A 63 -9.72 11.67 17.05
CA THR A 63 -10.25 10.99 18.24
C THR A 63 -11.75 11.18 18.23
N SER A 64 -12.45 10.29 17.53
CA SER A 64 -13.89 10.20 17.55
C SER A 64 -14.24 8.76 17.25
N ARG A 65 -14.70 8.09 18.30
CA ARG A 65 -15.42 6.83 18.22
C ARG A 65 -16.68 7.11 17.40
N SER A 66 -16.63 6.87 16.10
CA SER A 66 -17.82 6.87 15.24
C SER A 66 -17.92 5.50 14.60
N SER A 67 -18.59 4.62 15.34
CA SER A 67 -19.24 3.41 14.83
C SER A 67 -20.27 3.82 13.79
N ALA A 68 -19.97 3.63 12.51
CA ALA A 68 -20.98 3.58 11.44
C ALA A 68 -20.42 2.82 10.22
N ASN A 69 -20.67 1.52 10.20
CA ASN A 69 -20.90 0.62 9.08
C ASN A 69 -20.41 1.06 7.68
N TYR A 70 -19.23 0.57 7.28
CA TYR A 70 -18.98 0.07 5.92
C TYR A 70 -18.33 -1.32 6.04
N GLY A 71 -18.82 -2.25 5.23
CA GLY A 71 -18.70 -3.69 5.43
C GLY A 71 -17.28 -4.25 5.46
N MET A 72 -17.00 -4.93 6.57
CA MET A 72 -16.34 -6.23 6.69
C MET A 72 -14.95 -6.43 6.05
N GLY A 73 -13.93 -6.37 6.92
CA GLY A 73 -12.57 -6.84 6.67
C GLY A 73 -11.65 -6.53 7.87
N GLU A 74 -11.93 -7.19 9.00
CA GLU A 74 -11.08 -7.40 10.17
C GLU A 74 -10.13 -6.26 10.61
N SER A 75 -10.60 -5.51 11.61
CA SER A 75 -9.83 -4.59 12.43
C SER A 75 -8.70 -5.34 13.16
N THR A 76 -7.53 -5.42 12.55
CA THR A 76 -6.31 -5.78 13.27
C THR A 76 -5.89 -4.53 14.04
N ALA A 77 -5.98 -4.61 15.36
CA ALA A 77 -5.71 -3.53 16.30
C ALA A 77 -4.50 -2.68 15.85
N MET A 78 -4.77 -1.46 15.38
CA MET A 78 -3.73 -0.43 15.31
C MET A 78 -3.29 -0.23 16.75
N SER A 79 -2.14 -0.79 17.09
CA SER A 79 -1.55 -0.65 18.40
C SER A 79 -1.48 0.85 18.68
N ASN A 80 -2.16 1.31 19.73
CA ASN A 80 -1.93 2.62 20.29
C ASN A 80 -0.49 2.61 20.84
N VAL A 81 0.50 2.77 19.97
CA VAL A 81 1.89 2.95 20.36
C VAL A 81 1.97 4.34 20.93
N ARG A 82 1.61 4.49 22.22
CA ARG A 82 1.94 5.69 22.98
C ARG A 82 3.46 5.83 22.88
N ALA A 83 3.93 6.93 22.32
CA ALA A 83 5.34 7.27 22.44
C ALA A 83 5.67 7.31 23.95
N ALA A 84 6.85 6.81 24.33
CA ALA A 84 7.24 6.65 25.74
C ALA A 84 7.22 7.96 26.55
N ASN A 85 7.05 9.09 25.87
CA ASN A 85 6.97 10.46 26.37
C ASN A 85 5.53 11.01 26.49
N GLY A 86 4.48 10.24 26.19
CA GLY A 86 3.08 10.68 26.34
C GLY A 86 2.53 11.56 25.22
N GLU A 87 3.32 11.82 24.16
CA GLU A 87 2.87 12.55 22.99
C GLU A 87 1.92 11.69 22.12
N PRO A 88 0.92 12.31 21.46
CA PRO A 88 0.04 11.59 20.54
C PRO A 88 0.87 10.96 19.43
N ALA A 89 0.69 9.66 19.21
CA ALA A 89 1.34 8.95 18.12
C ALA A 89 0.90 9.59 16.79
N LEU A 90 1.86 10.13 16.05
CA LEU A 90 1.63 10.66 14.72
C LEU A 90 1.13 9.53 13.80
N HIS A 91 0.24 9.87 12.87
CA HIS A 91 -0.25 8.91 11.88
C HIS A 91 0.94 8.34 11.07
N PRO A 92 1.05 7.01 10.89
CA PRO A 92 2.26 6.36 10.36
C PRO A 92 2.65 6.81 8.94
N TYR A 93 1.71 7.41 8.21
CA TYR A 93 1.88 7.86 6.82
C TYR A 93 2.03 9.39 6.68
N LEU A 94 2.34 10.12 7.76
CA LEU A 94 2.59 11.58 7.72
C LEU A 94 3.90 12.01 7.05
N ARG A 95 4.71 11.05 6.60
CA ARG A 95 5.91 11.31 5.79
C ARG A 95 5.53 11.72 4.36
N THR A 96 6.55 12.15 3.61
CA THR A 96 6.44 12.42 2.17
C THR A 96 7.61 11.73 1.49
N PHE A 97 7.35 10.82 0.56
CA PHE A 97 8.38 10.21 -0.26
C PHE A 97 8.80 11.15 -1.40
N SER A 98 10.00 10.93 -1.94
CA SER A 98 10.45 11.70 -3.10
C SER A 98 9.67 11.32 -4.35
N THR A 99 9.51 12.27 -5.27
CA THR A 99 8.90 12.02 -6.58
C THR A 99 9.64 10.92 -7.35
N TYR A 100 10.96 10.81 -7.19
CA TYR A 100 11.75 9.72 -7.77
C TYR A 100 11.33 8.34 -7.28
N PHE A 101 11.00 8.21 -6.00
CA PHE A 101 10.55 6.92 -5.45
C PHE A 101 9.14 6.56 -5.93
N HIS A 102 8.24 7.55 -5.99
CA HIS A 102 6.92 7.38 -6.61
C HIS A 102 7.03 6.91 -8.07
N ASN A 103 7.85 7.59 -8.88
CA ASN A 103 8.07 7.22 -10.27
C ASN A 103 8.70 5.82 -10.42
N PHE A 104 9.64 5.47 -9.55
CA PHE A 104 10.26 4.13 -9.53
C PHE A 104 9.22 3.03 -9.30
N VAL A 105 8.35 3.19 -8.29
CA VAL A 105 7.29 2.22 -7.99
C VAL A 105 6.27 2.15 -9.13
N GLU A 106 5.87 3.29 -9.69
CA GLU A 106 4.93 3.36 -10.82
C GLU A 106 5.49 2.63 -12.06
N GLN A 107 6.78 2.79 -12.37
CA GLN A 107 7.43 2.08 -13.47
C GLN A 107 7.49 0.57 -13.22
N CYS A 108 7.85 0.14 -12.01
CA CYS A 108 7.91 -1.28 -11.69
C CYS A 108 6.54 -1.97 -11.79
N LEU A 109 5.46 -1.26 -11.45
CA LEU A 109 4.10 -1.82 -11.35
C LEU A 109 3.28 -1.70 -12.63
N GLN A 110 3.89 -1.32 -13.77
CA GLN A 110 3.19 -1.26 -15.06
C GLN A 110 2.52 -2.59 -15.40
N ARG A 111 1.29 -2.54 -15.91
CA ARG A 111 0.53 -3.74 -16.28
C ARG A 111 1.19 -4.47 -17.45
N ASN A 112 1.59 -3.73 -18.48
CA ASN A 112 2.32 -4.29 -19.61
C ASN A 112 3.81 -4.41 -19.23
N PRO A 113 4.40 -5.62 -19.23
CA PRO A 113 5.81 -5.81 -18.91
C PRO A 113 6.76 -5.04 -19.85
N ASP A 114 6.35 -4.68 -21.06
CA ASP A 114 7.18 -3.90 -22.00
C ASP A 114 7.39 -2.44 -21.61
N PHE A 115 6.62 -1.94 -20.64
CA PHE A 115 6.77 -0.59 -20.09
C PHE A 115 7.44 -0.57 -18.72
N ARG A 116 7.93 -1.72 -18.23
CA ARG A 116 8.72 -1.83 -16.99
C ARG A 116 10.22 -1.68 -17.28
#